data_AF-A0A942ZQS1-F1
#
_entry.id   AF-A0A942ZQS1-F1
#
_cell.length_a   1.000
_cell.length_b   1.000
_cell.length_c   1.000
_cell.angle_alpha   90.00
_cell.angle_beta   90.00
_cell.angle_gamma   90.00
#
_symmetry.space_group_name_H-M   'P 1'
#
loop_
_entity.id
_entity.type
_entity.pdbx_description
1 polymer ?
#
loop_
_entity_poly.entity_id
_entity_poly.type
_entity_poly.pdbx_seq_one_letter_code
_entity_poly.pdbx_strand_id
1 'polypeptide(L)'
;MNNNIFENKAFDCLDHNIKKAFLSLNENMKNKSSDEKIAMIIAFVQSLPKGITFTKDERQSMINALMENMNEREKQQMNMLLKMIGI
;
A
#
# COMPACT_ATOMS: atom_id res chain seq x y z
N MET A 1 -7.87 -7.40 11.59
CA MET A 1 -8.24 -6.22 10.79
C MET A 1 -7.39 -5.09 11.31
N ASN A 2 -6.47 -4.56 10.50
CA ASN A 2 -5.46 -3.62 10.96
C ASN A 2 -6.07 -2.22 11.14
N ASN A 3 -6.77 -2.01 12.26
CA ASN A 3 -7.22 -0.68 12.71
C ASN A 3 -6.04 0.29 12.95
N ASN A 4 -4.81 -0.23 12.95
CA ASN A 4 -3.57 0.52 13.13
C ASN A 4 -3.26 1.56 12.04
N ILE A 5 -3.93 1.59 10.88
CA ILE A 5 -3.59 2.58 9.84
C ILE A 5 -4.02 4.01 10.23
N PHE A 6 -5.08 4.16 11.03
CA PHE A 6 -5.46 5.48 11.56
C PHE A 6 -4.65 5.90 12.79
N GLU A 7 -4.01 4.95 13.48
CA GLU A 7 -3.27 5.16 14.73
C GLU A 7 -1.74 5.17 14.53
N ASN A 8 -1.25 4.63 13.41
CA ASN A 8 0.17 4.58 13.10
C ASN A 8 0.61 5.91 12.48
N LYS A 9 1.53 6.58 13.17
CA LYS A 9 2.13 7.88 12.80
C LYS A 9 2.70 7.90 11.38
N ALA A 10 3.12 6.74 10.85
CA ALA A 10 3.59 6.61 9.47
C ALA A 10 2.51 6.92 8.41
N PHE A 11 1.24 7.04 8.82
CA PHE A 11 0.13 7.43 7.96
C PHE A 11 -0.41 8.82 8.28
N ASP A 12 0.13 9.56 9.25
CA ASP A 12 -0.38 10.90 9.59
C ASP A 12 -0.19 11.92 8.46
N CYS A 13 0.72 11.64 7.52
CA CYS A 13 0.87 12.39 6.28
C CYS A 13 -0.25 12.12 5.25
N LEU A 14 -1.10 11.12 5.48
CA LEU A 14 -2.22 10.78 4.61
C LEU A 14 -3.49 11.49 5.07
N ASP A 15 -4.10 12.24 4.15
CA ASP A 15 -5.45 12.76 4.35
C ASP A 15 -6.45 11.65 4.61
N HIS A 16 -7.52 11.99 5.33
CA HIS A 16 -8.58 11.05 5.72
C HIS A 16 -9.13 10.24 4.53
N ASN A 17 -9.25 10.88 3.36
CA ASN A 17 -9.70 10.24 2.13
C ASN A 17 -8.71 9.17 1.62
N ILE A 18 -7.40 9.41 1.74
CA ILE A 18 -6.37 8.46 1.32
C ILE A 18 -6.30 7.28 2.31
N LYS A 19 -6.41 7.55 3.62
CA LYS A 19 -6.52 6.48 4.63
C LYS A 19 -7.73 5.57 4.36
N LYS A 20 -8.89 6.15 4.00
CA LYS A 20 -10.09 5.38 3.59
C LYS A 20 -9.87 4.56 2.31
N ALA A 21 -9.26 5.16 1.29
CA ALA A 21 -8.94 4.46 0.04
C ALA A 21 -7.96 3.30 0.27
N PHE A 22 -6.99 3.49 1.16
CA PHE A 22 -6.03 2.47 1.55
C PHE A 22 -6.69 1.29 2.29
N LEU A 23 -7.62 1.57 3.22
CA LEU A 23 -8.39 0.51 3.87
C LEU A 23 -9.27 -0.26 2.89
N SER A 24 -9.95 0.47 2.00
CA SER A 24 -10.77 -0.14 0.95
C SER A 24 -9.93 -1.02 0.02
N LEU A 25 -8.72 -0.57 -0.33
CA LEU A 25 -7.75 -1.35 -1.09
C LEU A 25 -7.39 -2.64 -0.34
N ASN A 26 -7.02 -2.54 0.93
CA ASN A 26 -6.63 -3.70 1.73
C ASN A 26 -7.76 -4.73 1.89
N GLU A 27 -9.00 -4.27 2.06
CA GLU A 27 -10.17 -5.16 2.07
C GLU A 27 -10.42 -5.83 0.72
N ASN A 28 -10.38 -5.05 -0.36
CA ASN A 28 -10.60 -5.56 -1.71
C ASN A 28 -9.54 -6.57 -2.15
N MET A 29 -8.31 -6.45 -1.63
CA MET A 29 -7.21 -7.36 -1.95
C MET A 29 -7.33 -8.75 -1.31
N LYS A 30 -8.06 -8.93 -0.20
CA LYS A 30 -8.05 -10.20 0.58
C LYS A 30 -8.45 -11.44 -0.23
N ASN A 31 -9.34 -11.28 -1.20
CA ASN A 31 -9.89 -12.39 -2.00
C ASN A 31 -9.40 -12.37 -3.46
N LYS A 32 -8.37 -11.58 -3.75
CA LYS A 32 -7.86 -11.36 -5.10
C LYS A 32 -6.64 -12.21 -5.40
N SER A 33 -6.41 -12.51 -6.67
CA SER A 33 -5.16 -13.14 -7.12
C SER A 33 -3.99 -12.19 -6.92
N SER A 34 -2.77 -12.73 -6.83
CA SER A 34 -1.56 -11.94 -6.62
C SER A 34 -1.35 -10.86 -7.68
N ASP A 35 -1.63 -11.19 -8.94
CA ASP A 35 -1.54 -10.25 -10.07
C ASP A 35 -2.58 -9.12 -9.97
N GLU A 36 -3.80 -9.43 -9.52
CA GLU A 36 -4.83 -8.42 -9.25
C GLU A 36 -4.43 -7.51 -8.09
N LYS A 37 -3.94 -8.07 -6.98
CA LYS A 37 -3.47 -7.26 -5.83
C LYS A 37 -2.39 -6.27 -6.26
N ILE A 38 -1.44 -6.74 -7.06
CA ILE A 38 -0.37 -5.92 -7.63
C ILE A 38 -0.95 -4.78 -8.48
N ALA A 39 -1.84 -5.08 -9.42
CA ALA A 39 -2.45 -4.08 -10.28
C ALA A 39 -3.23 -3.03 -9.48
N MET A 40 -3.94 -3.45 -8.43
CA MET A 40 -4.67 -2.56 -7.54
C MET A 40 -3.75 -1.63 -6.75
N ILE A 41 -2.59 -2.12 -6.30
CA ILE A 41 -1.59 -1.30 -5.59
C ILE A 41 -0.95 -0.28 -6.54
N ILE A 42 -0.61 -0.68 -7.76
CA ILE A 42 -0.08 0.25 -8.78
C ILE A 42 -1.12 1.34 -9.08
N ALA A 43 -2.38 0.97 -9.28
CA ALA A 43 -3.47 1.91 -9.52
C ALA A 43 -3.66 2.87 -8.33
N PHE A 44 -3.57 2.36 -7.09
CA PHE A 44 -3.63 3.19 -5.89
C PHE A 44 -2.48 4.20 -5.84
N VAL A 45 -1.23 3.75 -6.03
CA VAL A 45 -0.05 4.63 -6.05
C VAL A 45 -0.17 5.71 -7.14
N GLN A 46 -0.68 5.36 -8.31
CA GLN A 46 -0.93 6.32 -9.40
C GLN A 46 -2.08 7.30 -9.10
N SER A 47 -3.07 6.89 -8.29
CA SER A 47 -4.20 7.74 -7.89
C SER A 47 -3.85 8.75 -6.80
N LEU A 48 -2.69 8.60 -6.14
CA LEU A 48 -2.26 9.53 -5.11
C LEU A 48 -2.02 10.93 -5.71
N PRO A 49 -2.42 12.00 -4.99
CA PRO A 49 -2.20 13.38 -5.45
C PRO A 49 -0.73 13.63 -5.80
N LYS A 50 -0.49 14.18 -6.99
CA LYS A 50 0.86 14.59 -7.42
C LYS A 50 1.35 15.69 -6.49
N GLY A 51 2.41 15.42 -5.73
CA GLY A 51 2.97 16.34 -4.73
C GLY A 51 3.02 15.79 -3.31
N ILE A 52 2.40 14.63 -3.03
CA ILE A 52 2.64 13.93 -1.76
C ILE A 52 4.01 13.25 -1.82
N THR A 53 4.98 13.84 -1.13
CA THR A 53 6.26 13.20 -0.82
C THR A 53 6.13 12.38 0.44
N PHE A 54 5.96 11.07 0.27
CA PHE A 54 6.18 10.13 1.36
C PHE A 54 7.66 10.11 1.72
N THR A 55 7.96 10.19 3.01
CA THR A 55 9.28 9.80 3.50
C THR A 55 9.49 8.30 3.24
N LYS A 56 10.76 7.89 3.26
CA LYS A 56 11.13 6.48 3.03
C LYS A 56 10.47 5.55 4.05
N ASP A 57 10.35 5.99 5.30
CA ASP A 57 9.78 5.20 6.39
C ASP A 57 8.25 5.08 6.31
N GLU A 58 7.56 6.15 5.93
CA GLU A 58 6.10 6.14 5.69
C GLU A 58 5.74 5.22 4.52
N ARG A 59 6.50 5.35 3.43
CA ARG A 59 6.36 4.50 2.25
C ARG A 59 6.59 3.02 2.58
N GLN A 60 7.66 2.72 3.31
CA GLN A 60 7.95 1.35 3.73
C GLN A 60 6.86 0.78 4.65
N SER A 61 6.34 1.59 5.57
CA SER A 61 5.25 1.19 6.47
C SER A 61 3.97 0.89 5.71
N MET A 62 3.65 1.70 4.69
CA MET A 62 2.48 1.50 3.83
C MET A 62 2.61 0.23 2.99
N ILE A 63 3.78 0.00 2.40
CA ILE A 63 4.09 -1.24 1.67
C ILE A 63 3.99 -2.46 2.58
N ASN A 64 4.58 -2.42 3.78
CA ASN A 64 4.54 -3.51 4.74
C ASN A 64 3.09 -3.84 5.17
N ALA A 65 2.24 -2.82 5.35
CA ALA A 65 0.84 -3.01 5.70
C ALA A 65 0.03 -3.67 4.56
N LEU A 66 0.34 -3.36 3.30
CA LEU A 66 -0.27 -4.03 2.13
C LEU A 66 0.22 -5.49 1.99
N MET A 67 1.48 -5.73 2.34
CA MET A 67 2.14 -7.04 2.24
C MET A 67 1.87 -7.98 3.42
N GLU A 68 1.25 -7.49 4.49
CA GLU A 68 1.02 -8.28 5.72
C GLU A 68 0.18 -9.54 5.46
N ASN A 69 -0.79 -9.45 4.54
CA ASN A 69 -1.68 -10.56 4.18
C ASN A 69 -1.20 -11.33 2.93
N MET A 70 0.04 -11.08 2.49
CA MET A 70 0.66 -11.73 1.34
C MET A 70 1.61 -12.85 1.78
N ASN A 71 1.71 -13.91 0.98
CA ASN A 71 2.73 -14.94 1.16
C ASN A 71 4.12 -14.46 0.66
N GLU A 72 5.20 -15.17 1.01
CA GLU A 72 6.56 -14.75 0.68
C GLU A 72 6.82 -14.58 -0.82
N ARG A 73 6.16 -15.37 -1.67
CA ARG A 73 6.27 -15.25 -3.14
C ARG A 73 5.64 -13.94 -3.63
N GLU A 74 4.44 -13.63 -3.13
CA GLU A 74 3.75 -12.37 -3.41
C GLU A 74 4.56 -11.16 -2.93
N LYS A 75 5.16 -11.27 -1.73
CA LYS A 75 6.03 -10.22 -1.19
C LYS A 75 7.25 -9.95 -2.07
N GLN A 76 7.89 -11.01 -2.58
CA GLN A 76 9.04 -10.87 -3.49
C GLN A 76 8.65 -10.21 -4.81
N GLN A 77 7.53 -10.62 -5.41
CA GLN A 77 7.02 -10.01 -6.65
C GLN A 77 6.71 -8.53 -6.45
N MET A 78 6.07 -8.17 -5.34
CA MET A 78 5.76 -6.79 -5.03
C MET A 78 7.02 -5.94 -4.83
N ASN A 79 7.99 -6.43 -4.05
CA ASN A 79 9.27 -5.72 -3.85
C ASN A 79 10.02 -5.49 -5.18
N MET A 80 9.93 -6.43 -6.12
CA MET A 80 10.54 -6.28 -7.44
C MET A 80 9.85 -5.19 -8.26
N LEU A 81 8.52 -5.12 -8.21
CA LEU A 81 7.74 -4.11 -8.91
C LEU A 81 7.94 -2.72 -8.32
N LEU A 82 7.93 -2.58 -6.99
CA LEU A 82 8.17 -1.31 -6.29
C LEU A 82 9.52 -0.72 -6.71
N LYS A 83 10.57 -1.55 -6.76
CA LYS A 83 11.89 -1.14 -7.27
C LYS A 83 11.84 -0.65 -8.72
N MET A 84 11.04 -1.26 -9.60
CA MET A 84 10.91 -0.83 -11.00
C MET A 84 10.24 0.53 -11.16
N ILE A 85 9.27 0.87 -10.30
CA ILE A 85 8.58 2.17 -10.31
C ILE A 85 9.32 3.26 -9.51
N GLY A 86 10.56 2.99 -9.08
CA GLY A 86 11.38 3.94 -8.33
C GLY A 86 10.89 4.16 -6.89
N ILE A 87 10.28 3.12 -6.30
CA ILE A 87 9.78 3.09 -4.93
C ILE A 87 10.64 2.18 -4.06
#